data_AF-A0A920KK06-F1
#
_entry.id   AF-A0A920KK06-F1
#
_cell.length_a   1.000
_cell.length_b   1.000
_cell.length_c   1.000
_cell.angle_alpha   90.00
_cell.angle_beta   90.00
_cell.angle_gamma   90.00
#
_symmetry.space_group_name_H-M   'P 1'
#
loop_
_entity.id
_entity.type
_entity.pdbx_description
1 polymer ?
#
loop_
_entity_poly.entity_id
_entity_poly.type
_entity_poly.pdbx_seq_one_letter_code
_entity_poly.pdbx_strand_id
1 'polypeptide(L)' 'MTTKTDFDLVLKSGKVLLPNGETITDIGIKDEKICHIGDLPNSQLSCSEENIIDCKKFSCPSG' A
#
# COMPACT_ATOMS: atom_id res chain seq x y z
N MET A 1 17.80 -4.15 14.59
CA MET A 1 17.93 -3.07 13.60
C MET A 1 16.69 -3.12 12.73
N THR A 2 15.83 -2.10 12.78
CA THR A 2 14.62 -2.08 11.97
C THR A 2 15.01 -1.69 10.55
N THR A 3 15.00 -2.65 9.63
CA THR A 3 15.21 -2.38 8.21
C THR A 3 14.02 -1.57 7.72
N LYS A 4 14.21 -0.26 7.51
CA LYS A 4 13.20 0.56 6.85
C LYS A 4 13.20 0.21 5.37
N THR A 5 12.03 -0.01 4.81
CA THR A 5 11.85 -0.37 3.41
C THR A 5 11.55 0.91 2.64
N ASP A 6 12.36 1.13 1.60
CA ASP A 6 12.27 2.33 0.76
C ASP A 6 11.45 2.05 -0.49
N PHE A 7 10.27 2.66 -0.56
CA PHE A 7 9.30 2.55 -1.65
C PHE A 7 9.08 3.92 -2.29
N ASP A 8 8.91 3.96 -3.61
CA ASP A 8 8.61 5.20 -4.31
C ASP A 8 7.16 5.65 -4.09
N LEU A 9 6.25 4.69 -3.91
CA LEU A 9 4.85 4.93 -3.62
C LEU A 9 4.29 3.84 -2.70
N VAL A 10 3.46 4.23 -1.74
CA VAL A 10 2.75 3.32 -0.84
C VAL A 10 1.25 3.59 -0.93
N LEU A 11 0.48 2.57 -1.28
CA LEU A 11 -0.99 2.61 -1.23
C LEU A 11 -1.44 1.97 0.07
N LYS A 12 -2.07 2.74 0.95
CA LYS A 12 -2.53 2.31 2.28
C LYS A 12 -3.98 1.93 2.28
N SER A 13 -4.33 0.86 3.00
CA SER A 13 -5.73 0.47 3.24
C SER A 13 -6.56 0.39 1.96
N GLY A 14 -5.95 -0.12 0.88
CA GLY A 14 -6.59 -0.27 -0.42
C GLY A 14 -7.43 -1.53 -0.48
N LYS A 15 -8.66 -1.41 -1.03
CA LYS A 15 -9.46 -2.58 -1.41
C LYS A 15 -8.90 -3.15 -2.72
N VAL A 16 -8.39 -4.37 -2.67
CA VAL A 16 -7.77 -5.06 -3.82
C VAL A 16 -8.58 -6.31 -4.16
N LEU A 17 -8.66 -6.63 -5.45
CA LEU A 17 -9.23 -7.88 -5.94
C LEU A 17 -8.07 -8.83 -6.28
N LEU A 18 -7.93 -9.89 -5.48
CA LEU A 18 -6.95 -10.95 -5.68
C LEU A 18 -7.66 -12.24 -6.12
N PRO A 19 -6.94 -13.25 -6.65
CA PRO A 19 -7.57 -14.52 -7.06
C PRO A 19 -8.35 -15.25 -5.96
N ASN A 20 -8.02 -14.99 -4.69
CA ASN A 20 -8.69 -15.53 -3.51
C ASN A 20 -9.87 -14.68 -3.02
N GLY A 21 -10.19 -13.58 -3.70
CA GLY A 21 -11.30 -12.68 -3.39
C GLY A 21 -10.86 -11.24 -3.14
N GLU A 22 -11.80 -10.46 -2.62
CA GLU A 22 -11.53 -9.07 -2.22
C GLU A 22 -10.93 -9.01 -0.83
N THR A 23 -9.89 -8.19 -0.66
CA THR A 23 -9.29 -7.92 0.65
C THR A 23 -8.84 -6.47 0.78
N ILE A 24 -8.65 -6.01 2.00
CA ILE A 24 -8.06 -4.70 2.29
C ILE A 24 -6.60 -4.94 2.69
N THR A 25 -5.66 -4.31 2.00
CA THR A 25 -4.22 -4.48 2.25
C THR A 25 -3.43 -3.23 1.85
N ASP A 26 -2.14 -3.18 2.22
CA ASP A 26 -1.24 -2.15 1.72
C ASP A 26 -0.43 -2.69 0.52
N ILE A 27 -0.06 -1.78 -0.38
CA ILE A 27 0.79 -2.07 -1.54
C ILE A 27 2.01 -1.15 -1.50
N GLY A 28 3.20 -1.74 -1.58
CA GLY A 28 4.45 -1.02 -1.76
C GLY A 28 4.94 -1.10 -3.21
N ILE A 29 5.19 0.04 -3.83
CA ILE A 29 5.64 0.17 -5.21
C ILE A 29 7.07 0.75 -5.22
N LYS A 30 7.93 0.15 -6.03
CA LYS A 30 9.29 0.63 -6.28
C LYS A 30 9.69 0.34 -7.72
N ASP A 31 10.37 1.26 -8.37
CA ASP A 31 10.81 1.16 -9.77
C ASP A 31 9.64 0.78 -10.70
N GLU A 32 8.49 1.42 -10.50
CA GLU A 32 7.21 1.20 -11.21
C GLU A 32 6.64 -0.23 -11.08
N LYS A 33 7.11 -1.01 -10.12
CA LYS A 33 6.67 -2.39 -9.88
C LYS A 33 6.09 -2.56 -8.49
N ILE A 34 5.11 -3.45 -8.37
CA ILE A 34 4.62 -3.90 -7.07
C ILE A 34 5.70 -4.80 -6.46
N CYS A 35 6.30 -4.33 -5.36
CA CYS A 35 7.34 -5.06 -4.63
C CYS A 35 6.81 -5.67 -3.33
N HIS A 36 5.67 -5.17 -2.83
CA HIS A 36 5.07 -5.66 -1.60
C HIS A 36 3.54 -5.62 -1.67
N ILE A 37 2.90 -6.66 -1.14
CA ILE A 37 1.47 -6.75 -0.89
C ILE A 37 1.32 -7.34 0.52
N GLY A 38 0.70 -6.60 1.44
CA GLY A 38 0.60 -7.00 2.84
C GLY A 38 0.64 -5.81 3.79
N ASP A 39 0.66 -6.09 5.10
CA ASP A 39 0.70 -5.05 6.12
C ASP A 39 2.04 -4.30 6.11
N LEU A 40 1.99 -2.98 5.96
CA LEU A 40 3.16 -2.11 6.03
C LEU A 40 3.03 -1.17 7.23
N PRO A 41 3.59 -1.42 8.42
CA PRO A 41 3.49 -0.45 9.50
C PRO A 41 4.27 0.84 9.15
N ASN A 42 3.73 2.01 9.49
CA ASN A 42 4.37 3.30 9.19
C ASN A 42 5.79 3.42 9.77
N SER A 43 6.09 2.71 10.86
CA SER A 43 7.44 2.65 11.46
C SER A 43 8.49 1.98 10.56
N GLN A 44 8.07 1.20 9.56
CA GLN A 44 8.94 0.52 8.60
C GLN A 44 9.09 1.29 7.27
N LEU A 45 8.36 2.39 7.08
CA LEU A 45 8.46 3.20 5.86
C LEU A 45 9.58 4.25 6.03
N SER A 46 10.48 4.35 5.05
CA SER A 46 11.44 5.45 4.94
C SER A 46 11.03 6.54 3.96
N CYS A 47 9.98 6.30 3.18
CA CYS A 47 9.47 7.24 2.19
C CYS A 47 8.73 8.41 2.82
N SER A 48 8.79 9.56 2.13
CA SER A 48 8.12 10.77 2.56
C SER A 48 6.59 10.61 2.56
N GLU A 49 5.89 11.37 3.40
CA GLU A 49 4.43 11.25 3.57
C GLU A 49 3.65 11.56 2.28
N GLU A 50 4.19 12.41 1.39
CA GLU A 50 3.61 12.71 0.08
C GLU A 50 3.55 11.49 -0.86
N ASN A 51 4.38 10.47 -0.61
CA ASN A 51 4.40 9.22 -1.36
C ASN A 51 3.48 8.15 -0.74
N ILE A 52 2.69 8.51 0.26
CA ILE A 52 1.73 7.63 0.91
C ILE A 52 0.31 8.07 0.54
N ILE A 53 -0.42 7.22 -0.17
CA ILE A 53 -1.82 7.45 -0.54
C ILE A 53 -2.71 6.59 0.34
N ASP A 54 -3.55 7.23 1.16
CA ASP A 54 -4.59 6.53 1.94
C ASP A 54 -5.81 6.22 1.06
N CYS A 55 -5.96 4.95 0.68
CA CYS A 55 -7.03 4.44 -0.15
C CYS A 55 -8.33 4.14 0.62
N LYS A 56 -8.37 4.32 1.95
CA LYS A 56 -9.55 4.00 2.78
C LYS A 56 -10.83 4.74 2.36
N LYS A 57 -10.67 5.91 1.72
CA LYS A 57 -11.79 6.74 1.22
C LYS A 57 -12.16 6.47 -0.24
N PHE A 58 -11.39 5.66 -0.96
CA PHE A 58 -11.72 5.24 -2.32
C PHE A 58 -12.71 4.08 -2.27
N SER A 59 -13.93 4.36 -1.84
CA SER A 59 -15.06 3.46 -2.08
C SER A 59 -15.46 3.58 -3.54
N CYS A 60 -15.36 2.49 -4.30
CA CYS A 60 -16.03 2.40 -5.60
C CYS A 60 -17.53 2.60 -5.33
N PRO A 61 -18.21 3.59 -5.95
CA PRO A 61 -19.64 3.75 -5.76
C PRO A 61 -20.32 2.47 -6.25
N SER A 62 -20.93 1.74 -5.32
CA SER A 62 -21.81 0.62 -5.64
C SER A 62 -23.01 1.17 -6.41
N GLY A 63 -22.97 0.99 -7.73
CA GLY A 63 -24.13 1.16 -8.62
C GLY A 63 -25.13 0.03 -8.45
#